data_AF-A0A1H7SA77-F1
#
_entry.id   AF-A0A1H7SA77-F1
#
_cell.length_a   1.000
_cell.length_b   1.000
_cell.length_c   1.000
_cell.angle_alpha   90.00
_cell.angle_beta   90.00
_cell.angle_gamma   90.00
#
_symmetry.space_group_name_H-M   'P 1'
#
loop_
_entity.id
_entity.type
_entity.pdbx_description
1 polymer ?
#
loop_
_entity_poly.entity_id
_entity_poly.type
_entity_poly.pdbx_seq_one_letter_code
_entity_poly.pdbx_strand_id
1 'polypeptide(L)'
;MRRDAAPSAGGPPRIRARSWCGARLLDSPVSGFPLRCFIVTDLSPLDRLLAEIRACRACEAELPLGPRPVLRASAGARLLIVGQAPGAKVHASGVPWDDASGERLRAWLGIDADTFYDESRIAIVPMGFCYPGRGASGDNPPRPECARLWFDALLAQLTGVRLTLLVGQYAQRHFLGARRKASLTDTVAAWRDYAPGYLPLPHPSPRNRGWLARNAWFGDDVLPALRERVGAVLAPR
;
A
#
# COMPACT_ATOMS: atom_id res chain seq x y z
N MET A 1 13.74 27.65 48.95
CA MET A 1 13.96 26.23 49.32
C MET A 1 12.64 25.51 49.09
N ARG A 2 12.45 24.50 48.24
CA ARG A 2 13.26 23.72 47.30
C ARG A 2 12.39 23.51 46.05
N ARG A 3 13.01 23.48 44.89
CA ARG A 3 12.44 23.02 43.61
C ARG A 3 12.58 21.49 43.60
N ASP A 4 11.62 20.76 43.03
CA ASP A 4 11.78 19.42 42.42
C ASP A 4 10.56 19.24 41.48
N ALA A 5 10.66 19.48 40.17
CA ALA A 5 11.22 18.64 39.10
C ALA A 5 10.34 17.42 38.75
N ALA A 6 9.72 17.50 37.56
CA ALA A 6 8.92 16.45 36.93
C ALA A 6 9.79 15.31 36.38
N PRO A 7 9.30 14.05 36.33
CA PRO A 7 10.01 12.97 35.65
C PRO A 7 9.67 12.94 34.15
N SER A 8 10.72 13.11 33.35
CA SER A 8 10.76 12.86 31.90
C SER A 8 10.73 11.35 31.60
N ALA A 9 9.78 10.89 30.79
CA ALA A 9 9.70 9.50 30.35
C ALA A 9 10.34 9.30 28.96
N GLY A 10 11.49 8.63 28.97
CA GLY A 10 12.00 7.64 28.02
C GLY A 10 11.73 7.80 26.52
N GLY A 11 12.76 8.22 25.78
CA GLY A 11 12.86 7.94 24.33
C GLY A 11 13.14 6.46 24.04
N PRO A 12 12.82 5.97 22.83
CA PRO A 12 12.97 4.56 22.46
C PRO A 12 14.46 4.13 22.41
N PRO A 13 14.75 2.85 22.70
CA PRO A 13 16.12 2.35 22.83
C PRO A 13 16.84 2.33 21.48
N ARG A 14 18.08 2.84 21.47
CA ARG A 14 19.00 2.74 20.34
C ARG A 14 19.51 1.30 20.23
N ILE A 15 19.09 0.58 19.18
CA ILE A 15 19.63 -0.73 18.84
C ILE A 15 21.04 -0.54 18.26
N ARG A 16 22.06 -0.95 19.01
CA ARG A 16 23.44 -1.01 18.53
C ARG A 16 23.57 -2.21 17.58
N ALA A 17 23.93 -1.95 16.32
CA ALA A 17 24.37 -2.99 15.39
C ALA A 17 25.64 -3.64 15.95
N ARG A 18 25.55 -4.93 16.31
CA ARG A 18 26.73 -5.74 16.65
C ARG A 18 27.28 -6.34 15.36
N SER A 19 28.44 -5.88 14.93
CA SER A 19 29.22 -6.50 13.86
C SER A 19 29.71 -7.88 14.33
N TRP A 20 29.18 -8.94 13.74
CA TRP A 20 29.76 -10.28 13.86
C TRP A 20 30.72 -10.47 12.69
N CYS A 21 32.01 -10.29 12.94
CA CYS A 21 33.06 -10.75 12.03
C CYS A 21 33.86 -11.82 12.78
N GLY A 22 33.56 -13.07 12.47
CA GLY A 22 34.25 -14.23 13.02
C GLY A 22 34.47 -15.25 11.91
N ALA A 23 35.57 -15.10 11.18
CA ALA A 23 36.06 -16.13 10.27
C ALA A 23 37.40 -16.63 10.79
N ARG A 24 37.43 -17.92 11.17
CA ARG A 24 38.65 -18.66 11.49
C ARG A 24 39.53 -18.72 10.25
N LEU A 25 40.77 -18.29 10.39
CA LEU A 25 41.86 -18.54 9.45
C LEU A 25 42.25 -20.02 9.57
N LEU A 26 42.09 -20.78 8.49
CA LEU A 26 42.87 -21.98 8.21
C LEU A 26 43.48 -21.79 6.83
N ASP A 27 44.80 -21.85 6.81
CA ASP A 27 45.66 -21.62 5.65
C ASP A 27 45.40 -22.63 4.52
N SER A 28 45.29 -22.14 3.29
CA SER A 28 45.74 -22.83 2.07
C SER A 28 45.78 -21.86 0.89
N PRO A 29 46.85 -21.83 0.08
CA PRO A 29 46.98 -20.91 -1.03
C PRO A 29 46.42 -21.57 -2.30
N VAL A 30 45.29 -21.06 -2.81
CA VAL A 30 44.90 -21.25 -4.20
C VAL A 30 44.77 -19.90 -4.89
N SER A 31 45.58 -19.78 -5.94
CA SER A 31 45.79 -18.61 -6.76
C SER A 31 44.52 -18.16 -7.48
N GLY A 32 44.31 -16.84 -7.49
CA GLY A 32 44.03 -16.13 -8.73
C GLY A 32 42.59 -16.09 -9.23
N PHE A 33 41.67 -15.50 -8.46
CA PHE A 33 40.59 -14.63 -8.98
C PHE A 33 40.22 -13.66 -7.85
N PRO A 34 40.22 -12.33 -8.05
CA PRO A 34 39.72 -11.44 -7.02
C PRO A 34 38.22 -11.70 -6.87
N LEU A 35 37.84 -12.35 -5.76
CA LEU A 35 36.48 -12.36 -5.28
C LEU A 35 36.11 -10.90 -5.03
N ARG A 36 35.50 -10.25 -6.02
CA ARG A 36 34.76 -9.02 -5.80
C ARG A 36 33.61 -9.39 -4.88
N CYS A 37 33.85 -9.20 -3.59
CA CYS A 37 32.79 -9.00 -2.63
C CYS A 37 32.05 -7.74 -3.11
N PHE A 38 31.01 -7.92 -3.93
CA PHE A 38 30.06 -6.85 -4.17
C PHE A 38 29.35 -6.66 -2.84
N ILE A 39 29.86 -5.72 -2.05
CA ILE A 39 29.07 -5.13 -0.98
C ILE A 39 27.85 -4.53 -1.68
N VAL A 40 26.69 -5.17 -1.55
CA VAL A 40 25.41 -4.59 -1.98
C VAL A 40 25.07 -3.49 -0.97
N THR A 41 25.73 -2.35 -1.13
CA THR A 41 25.40 -1.05 -0.54
C THR A 41 25.10 -0.17 -1.73
N ASP A 42 23.85 0.10 -2.08
CA ASP A 42 22.98 1.00 -1.33
C ASP A 42 21.53 0.74 -1.74
N LEU A 43 20.72 0.17 -0.84
CA LEU A 43 19.27 0.09 -1.07
C LEU A 43 18.69 1.50 -0.99
N SER A 44 17.85 1.88 -1.96
CA SER A 44 17.20 3.19 -1.93
C SER A 44 16.43 3.38 -0.61
N PRO A 45 16.21 4.63 -0.14
CA PRO A 45 15.41 4.86 1.06
C PRO A 45 14.05 4.16 1.03
N LEU A 46 13.39 4.11 -0.13
CA LEU A 46 12.15 3.37 -0.31
C LEU A 46 12.34 1.85 -0.18
N ASP A 47 13.38 1.27 -0.79
CA ASP A 47 13.61 -0.18 -0.71
C ASP A 47 13.86 -0.64 0.73
N ARG A 48 14.61 0.16 1.51
CA ARG A 48 14.79 -0.07 2.94
C ARG A 48 13.48 -0.01 3.71
N LEU A 49 12.68 1.03 3.47
CA LEU A 49 11.36 1.17 4.09
C LEU A 49 10.42 0.00 3.74
N LEU A 50 10.40 -0.45 2.48
CA LEU A 50 9.60 -1.60 2.07
C LEU A 50 10.07 -2.91 2.72
N ALA A 51 11.38 -3.08 2.91
CA ALA A 51 11.93 -4.22 3.65
C ALA A 51 11.48 -4.21 5.11
N GLU A 52 11.53 -3.05 5.78
CA GLU A 52 11.03 -2.87 7.15
C GLU A 52 9.53 -3.14 7.27
N ILE A 53 8.73 -2.62 6.33
CA ILE A 53 7.29 -2.87 6.27
C ILE A 53 7.02 -4.37 6.14
N ARG A 54 7.71 -5.08 5.24
CA ARG A 54 7.54 -6.53 5.02
C ARG A 54 7.97 -7.36 6.23
N ALA A 55 8.92 -6.87 7.02
CA ALA A 55 9.34 -7.49 8.27
C ALA A 55 8.44 -7.15 9.48
N CYS A 56 7.48 -6.23 9.34
CA CYS A 56 6.66 -5.76 10.45
C CYS A 56 5.87 -6.90 11.14
N ARG A 57 5.82 -6.85 12.48
CA ARG A 57 5.07 -7.78 13.36
C ARG A 57 4.12 -7.05 14.33
N ALA A 58 3.92 -5.74 14.19
CA ALA A 58 3.30 -4.90 15.21
C ALA A 58 1.86 -5.27 15.61
N CYS A 59 1.10 -5.94 14.73
CA CYS A 59 -0.26 -6.39 14.99
C CYS A 59 -0.42 -7.92 14.94
N GLU A 60 0.68 -8.68 15.05
CA GLU A 60 0.70 -10.14 14.88
C GLU A 60 -0.34 -10.88 15.74
N ALA A 61 -0.50 -10.49 17.01
CA ALA A 61 -1.47 -11.09 17.93
C ALA A 61 -2.94 -10.99 17.46
N GLU A 62 -3.23 -10.08 16.53
CA GLU A 62 -4.57 -9.76 16.04
C GLU A 62 -4.88 -10.40 14.68
N LEU A 63 -3.88 -11.03 14.04
CA LEU A 63 -3.97 -11.53 12.67
C LEU A 63 -4.17 -13.05 12.69
N PRO A 64 -5.32 -13.58 12.21
CA PRO A 64 -5.62 -15.01 12.34
C PRO A 64 -4.73 -15.91 11.49
N LEU A 65 -4.09 -15.37 10.45
CA LEU A 65 -3.13 -16.08 9.60
C LEU A 65 -1.71 -15.52 9.74
N GLY A 66 -1.46 -14.74 10.80
CA GLY A 66 -0.19 -14.08 11.03
C GLY A 66 0.11 -12.93 10.04
N PRO A 67 1.24 -12.25 10.26
CA PRO A 67 1.65 -11.09 9.49
C PRO A 67 2.23 -11.48 8.13
N ARG A 68 1.60 -10.97 7.08
CA ARG A 68 2.14 -10.97 5.71
C ARG A 68 1.77 -9.63 5.04
N PRO A 69 2.62 -8.60 5.20
CA PRO A 69 2.40 -7.31 4.57
C PRO A 69 2.45 -7.45 3.04
N VAL A 70 1.34 -7.16 2.37
CA VAL A 70 1.19 -7.23 0.91
C VAL A 70 0.98 -5.83 0.34
N LEU A 71 2.03 -5.31 -0.30
CA LEU A 71 2.07 -4.02 -0.97
C LEU A 71 3.16 -4.00 -2.05
N ARG A 72 3.00 -3.12 -3.04
CA ARG A 72 3.95 -2.89 -4.14
C ARG A 72 4.10 -1.40 -4.36
N ALA A 73 5.32 -0.92 -4.54
CA ALA A 73 5.57 0.51 -4.69
C ALA A 73 6.96 0.77 -5.27
N SER A 74 7.03 1.80 -6.11
CA SER A 74 8.28 2.40 -6.60
C SER A 74 8.19 3.90 -6.48
N ALA A 75 9.34 4.57 -6.31
CA ALA A 75 9.42 6.02 -6.35
C ALA A 75 9.00 6.58 -7.72
N GLY A 76 9.16 5.78 -8.79
CA GLY A 76 8.77 6.13 -10.16
C GLY A 76 7.27 5.98 -10.45
N ALA A 77 6.52 5.30 -9.60
CA ALA A 77 5.10 5.03 -9.84
C ALA A 77 4.30 6.33 -9.98
N ARG A 78 3.48 6.42 -11.03
CA ARG A 78 2.67 7.60 -11.37
C ARG A 78 1.21 7.46 -10.91
N LEU A 79 0.74 6.23 -10.78
CA LEU A 79 -0.59 5.90 -10.26
C LEU A 79 -0.45 5.20 -8.90
N LEU A 80 -1.16 5.68 -7.89
CA LEU A 80 -1.28 5.02 -6.60
C LEU A 80 -2.69 4.45 -6.44
N ILE A 81 -2.81 3.17 -6.13
CA ILE A 81 -4.07 2.50 -5.81
C ILE A 81 -4.10 2.20 -4.31
N VAL A 82 -5.03 2.84 -3.60
CA VAL A 82 -5.23 2.63 -2.16
C VAL A 82 -6.49 1.82 -1.91
N GLY A 83 -6.30 0.57 -1.49
CA GLY A 83 -7.39 -0.36 -1.14
C GLY A 83 -7.64 -0.46 0.37
N GLN A 84 -8.46 -1.43 0.77
CA GLN A 84 -8.74 -1.70 2.18
C GLN A 84 -7.61 -2.49 2.85
N ALA A 85 -7.60 -3.80 2.64
CA ALA A 85 -6.66 -4.77 3.19
C ALA A 85 -6.66 -6.01 2.28
N PRO A 86 -5.60 -6.82 2.25
CA PRO A 86 -5.61 -8.06 1.49
C PRO A 86 -6.67 -9.02 2.05
N GLY A 87 -7.40 -9.70 1.17
CA GLY A 87 -8.26 -10.82 1.55
C GLY A 87 -7.47 -12.13 1.70
N ALA A 88 -8.14 -13.21 2.08
CA ALA A 88 -7.48 -14.51 2.33
C ALA A 88 -6.70 -15.06 1.11
N LYS A 89 -7.23 -14.89 -0.11
CA LYS A 89 -6.53 -15.30 -1.35
C LYS A 89 -5.25 -14.50 -1.58
N VAL A 90 -5.33 -13.18 -1.45
CA VAL A 90 -4.17 -12.27 -1.56
C VAL A 90 -3.15 -12.53 -0.44
N HIS A 91 -3.61 -12.87 0.76
CA HIS A 91 -2.72 -13.32 1.82
C HIS A 91 -2.00 -14.61 1.44
N ALA A 92 -2.66 -15.58 0.83
CA ALA A 92 -2.02 -16.83 0.41
C ALA A 92 -1.02 -16.60 -0.75
N SER A 93 -1.38 -15.83 -1.77
CA SER A 93 -0.53 -15.59 -2.94
C SER A 93 0.57 -14.55 -2.68
N GLY A 94 0.32 -13.56 -1.83
CA GLY A 94 1.19 -12.41 -1.62
C GLY A 94 1.14 -11.38 -2.75
N VAL A 95 0.22 -11.55 -3.71
CA VAL A 95 0.06 -10.65 -4.86
C VAL A 95 -1.17 -9.77 -4.64
N PRO A 96 -1.03 -8.43 -4.50
CA PRO A 96 -2.17 -7.53 -4.30
C PRO A 96 -3.20 -7.70 -5.41
N TRP A 97 -4.51 -7.70 -5.10
CA TRP A 97 -5.57 -7.79 -6.12
C TRP A 97 -5.50 -9.04 -7.04
N ASP A 98 -4.88 -10.12 -6.57
CA ASP A 98 -4.90 -11.43 -7.21
C ASP A 98 -6.19 -12.20 -6.85
N ASP A 99 -7.32 -11.58 -7.20
CA ASP A 99 -8.66 -12.13 -7.01
C ASP A 99 -9.68 -11.51 -7.99
N ALA A 100 -10.93 -11.97 -7.90
CA ALA A 100 -12.03 -11.49 -8.75
C ALA A 100 -12.35 -9.99 -8.57
N SER A 101 -12.01 -9.39 -7.42
CA SER A 101 -12.15 -7.94 -7.23
C SER A 101 -11.07 -7.20 -8.02
N GLY A 102 -9.85 -7.74 -8.07
CA GLY A 102 -8.76 -7.21 -8.87
C GLY A 102 -8.99 -7.33 -10.37
N GLU A 103 -9.55 -8.45 -10.84
CA GLU A 103 -9.98 -8.60 -12.25
C GLU A 103 -10.96 -7.50 -12.66
N ARG A 104 -11.96 -7.24 -11.81
CA ARG A 104 -12.92 -6.17 -12.05
C ARG A 104 -12.26 -4.79 -11.97
N LEU A 105 -11.33 -4.57 -11.04
CA LEU A 105 -10.60 -3.31 -10.95
C LEU A 105 -9.83 -3.05 -12.25
N ARG A 106 -9.08 -4.03 -12.76
CA ARG A 106 -8.37 -3.93 -14.05
C ARG A 106 -9.33 -3.60 -15.21
N ALA A 107 -10.49 -4.26 -15.26
CA ALA A 107 -11.53 -3.96 -16.25
C ALA A 107 -12.09 -2.52 -16.14
N TRP A 108 -12.25 -2.00 -14.91
CA TRP A 108 -12.63 -0.59 -14.70
C TRP A 108 -11.55 0.36 -15.20
N LEU A 109 -10.29 0.10 -14.84
CA LEU A 109 -9.13 0.89 -15.25
C LEU A 109 -8.87 0.83 -16.77
N GLY A 110 -9.33 -0.23 -17.44
CA GLY A 110 -9.09 -0.45 -18.87
C GLY A 110 -7.64 -0.83 -19.18
N ILE A 111 -6.98 -1.57 -18.28
CA ILE A 111 -5.58 -2.01 -18.42
C ILE A 111 -5.46 -3.51 -18.20
N ASP A 112 -4.41 -4.11 -18.78
CA ASP A 112 -4.06 -5.51 -18.61
C ASP A 112 -3.34 -5.79 -17.28
N ALA A 113 -3.08 -7.07 -17.01
CA ALA A 113 -2.39 -7.51 -15.80
C ALA A 113 -0.93 -7.03 -15.75
N ASP A 114 -0.22 -7.05 -16.88
CA ASP A 114 1.20 -6.66 -16.95
C ASP A 114 1.36 -5.18 -16.59
N THR A 115 0.53 -4.31 -17.15
CA THR A 115 0.48 -2.89 -16.79
C THR A 115 0.07 -2.71 -15.34
N PHE A 116 -0.93 -3.45 -14.86
CA PHE A 116 -1.43 -3.34 -13.49
C PHE A 116 -0.37 -3.70 -12.43
N TYR A 117 0.52 -4.63 -12.75
CA TYR A 117 1.56 -5.11 -11.85
C TYR A 117 2.96 -4.53 -12.11
N ASP A 118 3.10 -3.61 -13.07
CA ASP A 118 4.33 -2.87 -13.29
C ASP A 118 4.55 -1.84 -12.16
N GLU A 119 5.38 -2.21 -11.19
CA GLU A 119 5.69 -1.38 -10.01
C GLU A 119 6.35 -0.05 -10.39
N SER A 120 7.02 0.03 -11.55
CA SER A 120 7.63 1.29 -12.01
C SER A 120 6.58 2.33 -12.40
N ARG A 121 5.34 1.90 -12.66
CA ARG A 121 4.24 2.75 -13.11
C ARG A 121 3.12 2.85 -12.08
N ILE A 122 2.83 1.76 -11.36
CA ILE A 122 1.70 1.66 -10.44
C ILE A 122 2.16 1.18 -9.05
N ALA A 123 1.84 1.97 -8.03
CA ALA A 123 1.95 1.57 -6.64
C ALA A 123 0.58 1.05 -6.14
N ILE A 124 0.60 -0.05 -5.40
CA ILE A 124 -0.59 -0.66 -4.78
C ILE A 124 -0.34 -0.76 -3.27
N VAL A 125 -1.05 0.07 -2.50
CA VAL A 125 -0.84 0.23 -1.07
C VAL A 125 -2.19 0.19 -0.34
N PRO A 126 -2.58 -0.94 0.27
CA PRO A 126 -3.83 -1.01 1.05
C PRO A 126 -3.70 -0.26 2.38
N MET A 127 -4.82 0.21 2.96
CA MET A 127 -4.82 0.85 4.30
C MET A 127 -4.33 -0.07 5.42
N GLY A 128 -4.59 -1.37 5.32
CA GLY A 128 -4.01 -2.41 6.17
C GLY A 128 -3.19 -3.37 5.31
N PHE A 129 -1.94 -3.63 5.69
CA PHE A 129 -1.04 -4.42 4.84
C PHE A 129 -1.21 -5.93 5.00
N CYS A 130 -1.83 -6.40 6.09
CA CYS A 130 -2.04 -7.81 6.39
C CYS A 130 -3.54 -8.16 6.36
N TYR A 131 -3.85 -9.46 6.21
CA TYR A 131 -5.23 -9.94 6.21
C TYR A 131 -5.82 -9.88 7.63
N PRO A 132 -6.87 -9.09 7.87
CA PRO A 132 -7.40 -8.83 9.21
C PRO A 132 -8.37 -9.91 9.71
N GLY A 133 -8.49 -11.03 8.99
CA GLY A 133 -9.51 -12.04 9.26
C GLY A 133 -10.86 -11.74 8.61
N ARG A 134 -11.83 -12.61 8.91
CA ARG A 134 -13.19 -12.56 8.37
C ARG A 134 -14.18 -12.29 9.49
N GLY A 135 -15.06 -11.31 9.28
CA GLY A 135 -16.23 -11.02 10.10
C GLY A 135 -17.54 -11.40 9.38
N ALA A 136 -18.66 -10.94 9.94
CA ALA A 136 -20.00 -11.32 9.49
C ALA A 136 -20.30 -10.92 8.03
N SER A 137 -19.84 -9.73 7.60
CA SER A 137 -20.14 -9.17 6.28
C SER A 137 -18.99 -9.28 5.28
N GLY A 138 -17.90 -9.98 5.63
CA GLY A 138 -16.69 -10.01 4.81
C GLY A 138 -15.40 -10.03 5.58
N ASP A 139 -14.31 -9.70 4.89
CA ASP A 139 -13.04 -9.48 5.56
C ASP A 139 -13.19 -8.28 6.51
N ASN A 140 -12.55 -8.39 7.67
CA ASN A 140 -12.59 -7.35 8.70
C ASN A 140 -12.02 -6.01 8.18
N PRO A 141 -12.34 -4.90 8.85
CA PRO A 141 -11.69 -3.62 8.58
C PRO A 141 -10.16 -3.70 8.62
N PRO A 142 -9.45 -2.81 7.89
CA PRO A 142 -8.01 -2.73 7.95
C PRO A 142 -7.57 -2.34 9.36
N ARG A 143 -6.49 -2.97 9.82
CA ARG A 143 -5.86 -2.68 11.11
C ARG A 143 -5.30 -1.24 11.10
N PRO A 144 -5.63 -0.40 12.11
CA PRO A 144 -5.20 1.01 12.14
C PRO A 144 -3.68 1.20 12.30
N GLU A 145 -2.99 0.19 12.83
CA GLU A 145 -1.55 0.21 13.11
C GLU A 145 -0.73 0.47 11.84
N CYS A 146 -1.11 -0.11 10.70
CA CYS A 146 -0.37 0.05 9.44
C CYS A 146 -0.34 1.52 8.98
N ALA A 147 -1.49 2.20 9.02
CA ALA A 147 -1.57 3.61 8.66
C ALA A 147 -0.71 4.48 9.59
N ARG A 148 -0.83 4.28 10.90
CA ARG A 148 -0.07 5.06 11.89
C ARG A 148 1.44 4.87 11.79
N LEU A 149 1.90 3.66 11.49
CA LEU A 149 3.32 3.32 11.50
C LEU A 149 4.02 3.67 10.18
N TRP A 150 3.33 3.51 9.05
CA TRP A 150 4.02 3.41 7.76
C TRP A 150 3.51 4.37 6.68
N PHE A 151 2.27 4.85 6.74
CA PHE A 151 1.70 5.60 5.60
C PHE A 151 2.43 6.90 5.32
N ASP A 152 2.68 7.74 6.32
CA ASP A 152 3.33 9.04 6.11
C ASP A 152 4.74 8.87 5.52
N ALA A 153 5.52 7.93 6.09
CA ALA A 153 6.86 7.61 5.61
C ALA A 153 6.82 7.05 4.18
N LEU A 154 5.89 6.15 3.87
CA LEU A 154 5.75 5.54 2.56
C LEU A 154 5.32 6.56 1.50
N LEU A 155 4.28 7.35 1.77
CA LEU A 155 3.77 8.36 0.85
C LEU A 155 4.82 9.42 0.53
N ALA A 156 5.65 9.80 1.50
CA ALA A 156 6.76 10.73 1.28
C ALA A 156 7.80 10.22 0.25
N GLN A 157 7.90 8.89 0.06
CA GLN A 157 8.79 8.29 -0.93
C GLN A 157 8.16 8.14 -2.32
N LEU A 158 6.83 8.26 -2.45
CA LEU A 158 6.10 8.08 -3.73
C LEU A 158 6.04 9.39 -4.53
N THR A 159 7.20 9.99 -4.80
CA THR A 159 7.33 11.32 -5.42
C THR A 159 6.85 11.38 -6.87
N GLY A 160 6.79 10.23 -7.56
CA GLY A 160 6.28 10.10 -8.92
C GLY A 160 4.76 10.19 -9.06
N VAL A 161 4.00 10.01 -7.97
CA VAL A 161 2.54 9.87 -8.04
C VAL A 161 1.88 11.15 -8.55
N ARG A 162 0.94 10.99 -9.48
CA ARG A 162 0.15 12.07 -10.09
C ARG A 162 -1.36 11.86 -9.93
N LEU A 163 -1.78 10.61 -9.75
CA LEU A 163 -3.17 10.24 -9.48
C LEU A 163 -3.21 9.18 -8.39
N THR A 164 -4.09 9.38 -7.42
CA THR A 164 -4.36 8.41 -6.35
C THR A 164 -5.82 7.94 -6.40
N LEU A 165 -6.02 6.64 -6.60
CA LEU A 165 -7.33 6.00 -6.56
C LEU A 165 -7.67 5.58 -5.13
N LEU A 166 -8.77 6.12 -4.59
CA LEU A 166 -9.21 5.85 -3.22
C LEU A 166 -10.34 4.82 -3.23
N VAL A 167 -9.96 3.54 -3.17
CA VAL A 167 -10.87 2.41 -3.34
C VAL A 167 -11.49 2.01 -1.99
N GLY A 168 -12.73 2.47 -1.79
CA GLY A 168 -13.54 2.18 -0.61
C GLY A 168 -13.38 3.20 0.53
N GLN A 169 -14.26 3.09 1.52
CA GLN A 169 -14.45 4.09 2.57
C GLN A 169 -13.21 4.34 3.45
N TYR A 170 -12.35 3.33 3.65
CA TYR A 170 -11.17 3.46 4.51
C TYR A 170 -10.11 4.35 3.88
N ALA A 171 -9.83 4.14 2.59
CA ALA A 171 -8.96 5.01 1.81
C ALA A 171 -9.54 6.43 1.73
N GLN A 172 -10.83 6.56 1.39
CA GLN A 172 -11.49 7.87 1.30
C GLN A 172 -11.46 8.64 2.62
N ARG A 173 -11.73 7.97 3.75
CA ARG A 173 -11.68 8.61 5.07
C ARG A 173 -10.28 9.11 5.41
N HIS A 174 -9.24 8.34 5.10
CA HIS A 174 -7.86 8.72 5.39
C HIS A 174 -7.41 9.92 4.54
N PHE A 175 -7.62 9.88 3.23
CA PHE A 175 -7.08 10.90 2.31
C PHE A 175 -7.96 12.15 2.17
N LEU A 176 -9.29 12.01 2.29
CA LEU A 176 -10.20 13.14 2.13
C LEU A 176 -10.55 13.81 3.46
N GLY A 177 -10.44 13.09 4.58
CA GLY A 177 -10.74 13.64 5.92
C GLY A 177 -12.13 14.26 5.96
N ALA A 178 -12.20 15.54 6.36
CA ALA A 178 -13.45 16.30 6.40
C ALA A 178 -14.04 16.66 5.02
N ARG A 179 -13.25 16.56 3.93
CA ARG A 179 -13.71 16.87 2.56
C ARG A 179 -14.58 15.75 1.96
N ARG A 180 -14.59 14.55 2.55
CA ARG A 180 -15.48 13.47 2.12
C ARG A 180 -16.94 13.88 2.30
N LYS A 181 -17.83 13.33 1.50
CA LYS A 181 -19.27 13.54 1.67
C LYS A 181 -19.82 12.60 2.76
N ALA A 182 -21.12 12.71 3.05
CA ALA A 182 -21.78 11.97 4.11
C ALA A 182 -21.68 10.45 3.93
N SER A 183 -21.82 9.96 2.69
CA SER A 183 -21.75 8.54 2.35
C SER A 183 -20.65 8.21 1.32
N LEU A 184 -20.36 6.91 1.16
CA LEU A 184 -19.52 6.40 0.08
C LEU A 184 -20.09 6.81 -1.29
N THR A 185 -21.40 6.64 -1.48
CA THR A 185 -22.08 6.97 -2.73
C THR A 185 -21.90 8.44 -3.07
N ASP A 186 -22.16 9.34 -2.12
CA ASP A 186 -22.06 10.79 -2.35
C ASP A 186 -20.61 11.20 -2.62
N THR A 187 -19.65 10.56 -1.94
CA THR A 187 -18.22 10.83 -2.15
C THR A 187 -17.78 10.40 -3.55
N VAL A 188 -18.26 9.25 -4.04
CA VAL A 188 -17.98 8.79 -5.40
C VAL A 188 -18.71 9.66 -6.43
N ALA A 189 -19.96 10.06 -6.17
CA ALA A 189 -20.71 10.94 -7.08
C ALA A 189 -20.04 12.31 -7.23
N ALA A 190 -19.46 12.83 -6.15
CA ALA A 190 -18.71 14.09 -6.13
C ALA A 190 -17.24 13.94 -6.57
N TRP A 191 -16.87 12.91 -7.34
CA TRP A 191 -15.48 12.63 -7.72
C TRP A 191 -14.73 13.82 -8.34
N ARG A 192 -15.46 14.72 -9.03
CA ARG A 192 -14.89 15.92 -9.65
C ARG A 192 -14.29 16.89 -8.62
N ASP A 193 -14.84 16.96 -7.41
CA ASP A 193 -14.38 17.84 -6.32
C ASP A 193 -12.98 17.47 -5.81
N TYR A 194 -12.51 16.25 -6.11
CA TYR A 194 -11.24 15.72 -5.63
C TYR A 194 -10.16 15.67 -6.72
N ALA A 195 -10.50 16.13 -7.93
CA ALA A 195 -9.59 16.24 -9.05
C ALA A 195 -8.51 17.34 -8.83
N PRO A 196 -7.37 17.25 -9.52
CA PRO A 196 -6.90 16.11 -10.33
C PRO A 196 -6.26 14.99 -9.49
N GLY A 197 -5.93 15.25 -8.21
CA GLY A 197 -5.07 14.38 -7.42
C GLY A 197 -5.71 13.08 -6.92
N TYR A 198 -7.03 13.07 -6.70
CA TYR A 198 -7.75 11.90 -6.18
C TYR A 198 -8.92 11.51 -7.07
N LEU A 199 -9.21 10.21 -7.11
CA LEU A 199 -10.45 9.68 -7.64
C LEU A 199 -11.04 8.64 -6.66
N PRO A 200 -12.12 8.96 -5.95
CA PRO A 200 -12.79 8.01 -5.06
C PRO A 200 -13.56 6.96 -5.85
N LEU A 201 -13.40 5.69 -5.47
CA LEU A 201 -14.07 4.55 -6.08
C LEU A 201 -14.77 3.70 -5.01
N PRO A 202 -15.88 3.03 -5.32
CA PRO A 202 -16.39 1.94 -4.49
C PRO A 202 -15.45 0.73 -4.57
N HIS A 203 -15.56 -0.22 -3.65
CA HIS A 203 -14.81 -1.47 -3.78
C HIS A 203 -15.36 -2.33 -4.95
N PRO A 204 -14.52 -2.96 -5.79
CA PRO A 204 -14.97 -3.81 -6.90
C PRO A 204 -15.47 -5.21 -6.46
N SER A 205 -15.94 -5.35 -5.22
CA SER A 205 -16.39 -6.64 -4.67
C SER A 205 -17.65 -7.15 -5.38
N PRO A 206 -17.84 -8.47 -5.55
CA PRO A 206 -19.13 -9.04 -5.97
C PRO A 206 -20.31 -8.58 -5.11
N ARG A 207 -20.09 -8.24 -3.84
CA ARG A 207 -21.12 -7.70 -2.94
C ARG A 207 -21.69 -6.35 -3.40
N ASN A 208 -20.92 -5.58 -4.18
CA ASN A 208 -21.35 -4.27 -4.68
C ASN A 208 -22.15 -4.33 -5.98
N ARG A 209 -22.53 -5.53 -6.48
CA ARG A 209 -23.36 -5.66 -7.71
C ARG A 209 -24.68 -4.89 -7.60
N GLY A 210 -25.38 -5.00 -6.48
CA GLY A 210 -26.64 -4.26 -6.26
C GLY A 210 -26.44 -2.75 -6.18
N TRP A 211 -25.30 -2.29 -5.65
CA TRP A 211 -24.96 -0.87 -5.64
C TRP A 211 -24.69 -0.37 -7.07
N LEU A 212 -23.91 -1.11 -7.86
CA LEU A 212 -23.61 -0.77 -9.26
C LEU A 212 -24.88 -0.69 -10.12
N ALA A 213 -25.80 -1.64 -9.95
CA ALA A 213 -27.07 -1.64 -10.67
C ALA A 213 -27.96 -0.42 -10.34
N ARG A 214 -27.93 0.08 -9.10
CA ARG A 214 -28.68 1.27 -8.68
C ARG A 214 -27.98 2.59 -8.99
N ASN A 215 -26.69 2.55 -9.35
CA ASN A 215 -25.86 3.72 -9.59
C ASN A 215 -25.23 3.61 -10.98
N ALA A 216 -26.06 3.54 -12.02
CA ALA A 216 -25.63 3.40 -13.42
C ALA A 216 -24.65 4.52 -13.84
N TRP A 217 -24.83 5.73 -13.30
CA TRP A 217 -23.91 6.87 -13.46
C TRP A 217 -22.44 6.54 -13.09
N PHE A 218 -22.18 5.54 -12.24
CA PHE A 218 -20.80 5.09 -12.00
C PHE A 218 -20.17 4.53 -13.27
N GLY A 219 -20.91 3.69 -13.99
CA GLY A 219 -20.49 3.13 -15.27
C GLY A 219 -20.43 4.18 -16.37
N ASP A 220 -21.43 5.07 -16.43
CA ASP A 220 -21.61 6.00 -17.53
C ASP A 220 -20.73 7.25 -17.42
N ASP A 221 -20.47 7.73 -16.20
CA ASP A 221 -19.72 8.97 -15.96
C ASP A 221 -18.35 8.74 -15.32
N VAL A 222 -18.27 7.88 -14.30
CA VAL A 222 -17.04 7.73 -13.50
C VAL A 222 -16.01 6.86 -14.21
N LEU A 223 -16.42 5.72 -14.78
CA LEU A 223 -15.49 4.80 -15.44
C LEU A 223 -14.81 5.41 -16.69
N PRO A 224 -15.49 6.16 -17.57
CA PRO A 224 -14.81 6.84 -18.67
C PRO A 224 -13.78 7.86 -18.19
N ALA A 225 -14.13 8.69 -17.21
CA ALA A 225 -13.20 9.67 -16.63
C ALA A 225 -12.02 8.99 -15.90
N LEU A 226 -12.25 7.86 -15.24
CA LEU A 226 -11.21 7.04 -14.63
C LEU A 226 -10.21 6.58 -15.70
N ARG A 227 -10.69 5.99 -16.79
CA ARG A 227 -9.85 5.46 -17.88
C ARG A 227 -9.04 6.57 -18.57
N GLU A 228 -9.66 7.71 -18.83
CA GLU A 228 -8.98 8.87 -19.40
C GLU A 228 -7.80 9.31 -18.51
N ARG A 229 -8.06 9.50 -17.22
CA ARG A 229 -7.03 9.95 -16.26
C ARG A 229 -5.93 8.91 -16.05
N VAL A 230 -6.29 7.63 -15.97
CA VAL A 230 -5.34 6.52 -15.88
C VAL A 230 -4.47 6.48 -17.13
N GLY A 231 -5.07 6.56 -18.33
CA GLY A 231 -4.35 6.63 -19.60
C GLY A 231 -3.37 7.80 -19.63
N ALA A 232 -3.80 9.00 -19.22
CA ALA A 232 -2.95 10.19 -19.18
C ALA A 232 -1.74 10.05 -18.24
N VAL A 233 -1.92 9.46 -17.04
CA VAL A 233 -0.79 9.27 -16.10
C VAL A 233 0.11 8.10 -16.47
N LEU A 234 -0.40 7.12 -17.23
CA LEU A 234 0.36 5.95 -17.65
C LEU A 234 0.99 6.10 -19.04
N ALA A 235 0.63 7.13 -19.82
CA ALA A 235 1.21 7.36 -21.14
C ALA A 235 2.76 7.38 -21.10
N PRO A 236 3.44 6.75 -22.08
CA PRO A 236 4.88 6.86 -22.25
C PRO A 236 5.31 8.32 -22.33
N ARG A 237 6.51 8.63 -21.85
CA ARG A 237 7.11 9.95 -22.05
C ARG A 237 7.69 10.08 -23.44
#